data_AF-A0A9Q0KEW3-F1
#
_entry.id   AF-A0A9Q0KEW3-F1
#
_cell.length_a   1.000
_cell.length_b   1.000
_cell.length_c   1.000
_cell.angle_alpha   90.00
_cell.angle_beta   90.00
_cell.angle_gamma   90.00
#
_symmetry.space_group_name_H-M   'P 1'
#
loop_
_entity.id
_entity.type
_entity.pdbx_description
1 polymer ?
#
loop_
_entity_poly.entity_id
_entity_poly.type
_entity_poly.pdbx_seq_one_letter_code
_entity_poly.pdbx_strand_id
1 'polypeptide(L)'
;MVVSSSNRREEGEPMVMPKVEAQEGVLVPPLNFAMVERGIYRSGYPIESNFGFLQTLNLQSIIYLCPEPYPEVNSKFLRSHGIKLFQFGIDGNKEPSVTIPKDVITEALRVLLDARNHPVLIHCNRGKHRTGSLVGCLRKLQNWCLSSVFKEYQQFAGVKARISDMRFIQMFDVSSLRHCPYSIIYQYQGYGVYSRRLVYKEDNSQKPQITSFFRLN
;
A
#
# COMPACT_ATOMS: atom_id res chain seq x y z
N MET A 1 36.89 -14.34 78.66
CA MET A 1 37.04 -13.10 77.86
C MET A 1 36.24 -13.28 76.58
N VAL A 2 35.29 -12.39 76.36
CA VAL A 2 34.40 -12.34 75.19
C VAL A 2 35.09 -11.54 74.10
N VAL A 3 35.15 -12.03 72.85
CA VAL A 3 34.76 -11.25 71.65
C VAL A 3 34.65 -12.15 70.42
N SER A 4 33.44 -12.19 69.87
CA SER A 4 33.09 -12.57 68.51
C SER A 4 33.70 -11.59 67.50
N SER A 5 33.96 -12.02 66.26
CA SER A 5 33.80 -11.19 65.05
C SER A 5 33.87 -12.02 63.76
N SER A 6 32.77 -11.92 63.02
CA SER A 6 32.47 -12.45 61.69
C SER A 6 33.27 -11.79 60.57
N ASN A 7 33.48 -12.49 59.44
CA ASN A 7 33.38 -11.90 58.08
C ASN A 7 33.42 -12.99 56.99
N ARG A 8 32.29 -13.22 56.30
CA ARG A 8 31.96 -12.77 54.92
C ARG A 8 32.71 -13.59 53.84
N ARG A 9 32.10 -14.68 53.34
CA ARG A 9 31.20 -14.77 52.16
C ARG A 9 31.89 -14.28 50.87
N GLU A 10 32.30 -15.26 50.06
CA GLU A 10 32.64 -15.11 48.64
C GLU A 10 31.41 -14.57 47.89
N GLU A 11 31.51 -13.36 47.36
CA GLU A 11 30.55 -12.84 46.40
C GLU A 11 31.13 -13.07 45.00
N GLY A 12 30.44 -13.89 44.21
CA GLY A 12 30.80 -14.18 42.83
C GLY A 12 30.70 -12.93 41.96
N GLU A 13 31.72 -12.71 41.14
CA GLU A 13 31.71 -11.70 40.10
C GLU A 13 30.58 -12.00 39.10
N PRO A 14 29.73 -11.01 38.73
CA PRO A 14 28.74 -11.22 37.71
C PRO A 14 29.43 -11.37 36.35
N MET A 15 29.17 -12.48 35.67
CA MET A 15 29.51 -12.65 34.26
C MET A 15 28.86 -11.52 33.46
N VAL A 16 29.68 -10.57 33.00
CA VAL A 16 29.27 -9.53 32.07
C VAL A 16 28.96 -10.21 30.74
N MET A 17 27.67 -10.41 30.47
CA MET A 17 27.22 -10.79 29.15
C MET A 17 27.60 -9.67 28.18
N PRO A 18 28.17 -9.97 27.00
CA PRO A 18 28.46 -8.93 26.03
C PRO A 18 27.13 -8.26 25.69
N LYS A 19 27.09 -6.96 25.92
CA LYS A 19 26.00 -6.10 25.48
C LYS A 19 25.97 -6.25 23.97
N VAL A 20 24.97 -6.96 23.43
CA VAL A 20 24.78 -7.06 21.98
C VAL A 20 24.40 -5.65 21.53
N GLU A 21 25.40 -4.92 21.05
CA GLU A 21 25.20 -3.64 20.40
C GLU A 21 24.23 -3.88 19.24
N ALA A 22 23.10 -3.17 19.26
CA ALA A 22 22.18 -3.17 18.14
C ALA A 22 22.97 -2.77 16.90
N GLN A 23 23.01 -3.63 15.88
CA GLN A 23 23.58 -3.30 14.59
C GLN A 23 22.84 -2.08 14.03
N GLU A 24 23.42 -0.89 14.19
CA GLU A 24 22.99 0.27 13.43
C GLU A 24 23.22 -0.01 11.94
N GLY A 25 22.15 0.05 11.14
CA GLY A 25 22.28 0.25 9.70
C GLY A 25 21.55 -0.75 8.79
N VAL A 26 21.02 -1.88 9.28
CA VAL A 26 20.29 -2.80 8.39
C VAL A 26 18.78 -2.50 8.40
N LEU A 27 18.33 -1.76 7.39
CA LEU A 27 16.91 -1.50 7.18
C LEU A 27 16.24 -2.73 6.53
N VAL A 28 15.33 -3.38 7.26
CA VAL A 28 14.61 -4.55 6.77
C VAL A 28 13.18 -4.17 6.38
N PRO A 29 12.80 -4.29 5.10
CA PRO A 29 11.42 -4.02 4.69
C PRO A 29 10.45 -5.08 5.25
N PRO A 30 9.17 -4.72 5.45
CA PRO A 30 8.17 -5.71 5.83
C PRO A 30 8.03 -6.84 4.80
N LEU A 31 7.46 -7.96 5.23
CA LEU A 31 7.15 -9.09 4.35
C LEU A 31 6.41 -8.62 3.10
N ASN A 32 6.79 -9.10 1.91
CA ASN A 32 6.09 -8.81 0.65
C ASN A 32 5.95 -7.30 0.34
N PHE A 33 6.88 -6.48 0.84
CA PHE A 33 6.92 -5.05 0.57
C PHE A 33 7.22 -4.77 -0.91
N ALA A 34 6.49 -3.83 -1.50
CA ALA A 34 6.79 -3.29 -2.83
C ALA A 34 6.14 -1.91 -3.01
N MET A 35 6.68 -1.12 -3.94
CA MET A 35 5.98 0.05 -4.46
C MET A 35 4.91 -0.40 -5.46
N VAL A 36 3.68 0.07 -5.28
CA VAL A 36 2.58 -0.13 -6.24
C VAL A 36 2.61 1.00 -7.27
N GLU A 37 2.72 2.24 -6.80
CA GLU A 37 2.91 3.45 -7.59
C GLU A 37 3.65 4.47 -6.74
N ARG A 38 4.13 5.56 -7.34
CA ARG A 38 4.76 6.64 -6.59
C ARG A 38 3.83 7.09 -5.45
N GLY A 39 4.32 7.03 -4.21
CA GLY A 39 3.54 7.39 -3.02
C GLY A 39 2.59 6.30 -2.52
N ILE A 40 2.43 5.17 -3.22
CA ILE A 40 1.62 4.03 -2.79
C ILE A 40 2.52 2.80 -2.63
N TYR A 41 2.56 2.28 -1.41
CA TYR A 41 3.29 1.07 -1.07
C TYR A 41 2.33 -0.05 -0.66
N ARG A 42 2.78 -1.29 -0.81
CA ARG A 42 2.10 -2.48 -0.30
C ARG A 42 3.04 -3.28 0.58
N SER A 43 2.49 -4.02 1.54
CA SER A 43 3.23 -5.05 2.28
C SER A 43 2.31 -6.06 2.98
N GLY A 44 2.91 -7.07 3.59
CA GLY A 44 2.35 -7.82 4.71
C GLY A 44 2.49 -7.08 6.02
N TYR A 45 2.22 -7.77 7.12
CA TYR A 45 2.14 -7.12 8.43
C TYR A 45 3.50 -6.56 8.87
N PRO A 46 3.63 -5.25 9.16
CA PRO A 46 4.88 -4.70 9.68
C PRO A 46 5.14 -5.14 11.13
N ILE A 47 6.37 -5.57 11.40
CA ILE A 47 6.86 -5.86 12.74
C ILE A 47 7.88 -4.79 13.18
N GLU A 48 8.25 -4.79 14.45
CA GLU A 48 9.13 -3.76 15.05
C GLU A 48 10.46 -3.60 14.30
N SER A 49 11.06 -4.71 13.84
CA SER A 49 12.31 -4.68 13.06
C SER A 49 12.16 -3.96 11.72
N ASN A 50 10.94 -3.71 11.25
CA ASN A 50 10.68 -2.95 10.02
C ASN A 50 10.51 -1.45 10.26
N PHE A 51 10.36 -0.99 11.50
CA PHE A 51 10.02 0.41 11.79
C PHE A 51 11.09 1.37 11.28
N GLY A 52 12.38 1.03 11.40
CA GLY A 52 13.46 1.81 10.81
C GLY A 52 13.31 1.98 9.30
N PHE A 53 12.93 0.91 8.59
CA PHE A 53 12.67 1.00 7.15
C PHE A 53 11.43 1.86 6.85
N LEU A 54 10.33 1.68 7.60
CA LEU A 54 9.10 2.45 7.41
C LEU A 54 9.29 3.95 7.66
N GLN A 55 10.17 4.33 8.59
CA GLN A 55 10.54 5.73 8.80
C GLN A 55 11.11 6.37 7.53
N THR A 56 11.94 5.64 6.76
CA THR A 56 12.52 6.20 5.53
C THR A 56 11.50 6.50 4.43
N LEU A 57 10.31 5.91 4.51
CA LEU A 57 9.24 6.14 3.53
C LEU A 57 8.46 7.44 3.81
N ASN A 58 8.65 8.06 4.98
CA ASN A 58 7.92 9.25 5.44
C ASN A 58 6.40 9.10 5.22
N LEU A 59 5.84 7.96 5.68
CA LEU A 59 4.43 7.66 5.47
C LEU A 59 3.54 8.71 6.15
N GLN A 60 2.53 9.17 5.42
CA GLN A 60 1.47 10.02 5.95
C GLN A 60 0.33 9.17 6.51
N SER A 61 0.09 7.99 5.94
CA SER A 61 -0.97 7.09 6.38
C SER A 61 -0.71 5.61 6.10
N ILE A 62 -1.48 4.76 6.78
CA ILE A 62 -1.52 3.32 6.59
C ILE A 62 -2.97 2.87 6.38
N ILE A 63 -3.20 2.04 5.36
CA ILE A 63 -4.45 1.32 5.13
C ILE A 63 -4.26 -0.12 5.62
N TYR A 64 -4.97 -0.46 6.69
CA TYR A 64 -4.93 -1.77 7.32
C TYR A 64 -6.22 -2.55 7.03
N LEU A 65 -6.09 -3.69 6.35
CA LEU A 65 -7.23 -4.42 5.78
C LEU A 65 -7.73 -5.59 6.64
N CYS A 66 -7.31 -5.70 7.90
CA CYS A 66 -7.74 -6.81 8.76
C CYS A 66 -8.71 -6.33 9.86
N PRO A 67 -9.69 -7.17 10.27
CA PRO A 67 -10.69 -6.80 11.28
C PRO A 67 -10.12 -6.75 12.69
N GLU A 68 -9.00 -7.44 12.96
CA GLU A 68 -8.40 -7.51 14.28
C GLU A 68 -7.86 -6.14 14.72
N PRO A 69 -7.96 -5.77 16.00
CA PRO A 69 -7.40 -4.51 16.50
C PRO A 69 -5.92 -4.32 16.16
N TYR A 70 -5.52 -3.08 15.89
CA TYR A 70 -4.12 -2.78 15.60
C TYR A 70 -3.27 -2.86 16.90
N PRO A 71 -2.20 -3.68 16.95
CA PRO A 71 -1.36 -3.88 18.12
C PRO A 71 -0.84 -2.57 18.69
N GLU A 72 -0.75 -2.52 20.02
CA GLU A 72 -0.38 -1.29 20.72
C GLU A 72 1.03 -0.82 20.38
N VAL A 73 1.97 -1.74 20.13
CA VAL A 73 3.34 -1.41 19.72
C VAL A 73 3.35 -0.66 18.38
N ASN A 74 2.65 -1.18 17.38
CA ASN A 74 2.51 -0.52 16.08
C ASN A 74 1.73 0.80 16.25
N SER A 75 0.65 0.81 17.02
CA SER A 75 -0.13 2.03 17.28
C SER A 75 0.71 3.15 17.91
N LYS A 76 1.62 2.83 18.84
CA LYS A 76 2.58 3.79 19.40
C LYS A 76 3.53 4.34 18.34
N PHE A 77 4.07 3.47 17.49
CA PHE A 77 4.93 3.89 16.38
C PHE A 77 4.20 4.83 15.41
N LEU A 78 2.94 4.54 15.07
CA LEU A 78 2.13 5.40 14.21
C LEU A 78 1.91 6.78 14.84
N ARG A 79 1.55 6.82 16.13
CA ARG A 79 1.32 8.07 16.86
C ARG A 79 2.59 8.93 16.98
N SER A 80 3.75 8.32 17.26
CA SER A 80 5.00 9.06 17.39
C SER A 80 5.50 9.67 16.07
N HIS A 81 5.05 9.14 14.93
CA HIS A 81 5.42 9.62 13.60
C HIS A 81 4.30 10.38 12.89
N GLY A 82 3.16 10.62 13.56
CA GLY A 82 2.01 11.31 12.97
C GLY A 82 1.32 10.57 11.82
N ILE A 83 1.47 9.24 11.77
CA ILE A 83 0.92 8.38 10.71
C ILE A 83 -0.55 8.07 11.02
N LYS A 84 -1.44 8.42 10.10
CA LYS A 84 -2.89 8.12 10.23
C LYS A 84 -3.18 6.66 9.90
N LEU A 85 -3.95 5.99 10.74
CA LEU A 85 -4.43 4.62 10.47
C LEU A 85 -5.85 4.65 9.91
N PHE A 86 -6.04 4.02 8.75
CA PHE A 86 -7.36 3.73 8.18
C PHE A 86 -7.59 2.22 8.21
N GLN A 87 -8.50 1.75 9.07
CA GLN A 87 -8.78 0.33 9.21
C GLN A 87 -10.07 -0.05 8.46
N PHE A 88 -9.95 -1.06 7.60
CA PHE A 88 -11.03 -1.62 6.80
C PHE A 88 -11.06 -3.14 7.00
N GLY A 89 -11.87 -3.61 7.95
CA GLY A 89 -11.93 -5.02 8.32
C GLY A 89 -12.47 -5.89 7.18
N ILE A 90 -11.61 -6.74 6.61
CA ILE A 90 -12.02 -7.79 5.66
C ILE A 90 -11.66 -9.14 6.27
N ASP A 91 -12.65 -10.01 6.45
CA ASP A 91 -12.47 -11.32 7.06
C ASP A 91 -11.48 -12.20 6.27
N GLY A 92 -10.60 -12.89 7.01
CA GLY A 92 -9.51 -13.69 6.46
C GLY A 92 -9.89 -15.12 6.07
N ASN A 93 -11.16 -15.50 6.12
CA ASN A 93 -11.55 -16.91 6.07
C ASN A 93 -11.21 -17.60 4.74
N LYS A 94 -10.94 -18.90 4.86
CA LYS A 94 -10.60 -19.81 3.74
C LYS A 94 -11.84 -20.36 3.03
N GLU A 95 -13.02 -20.11 3.58
CA GLU A 95 -14.28 -20.63 3.06
C GLU A 95 -14.67 -19.93 1.75
N PRO A 96 -15.04 -20.69 0.70
CA PRO A 96 -15.35 -20.16 -0.62
C PRO A 96 -16.60 -19.26 -0.68
N SER A 97 -17.35 -19.14 0.41
CA SER A 97 -18.58 -18.32 0.51
C SER A 97 -18.35 -16.90 1.03
N VAL A 98 -17.22 -16.62 1.71
CA VAL A 98 -16.96 -15.29 2.27
C VAL A 98 -16.35 -14.40 1.20
N THR A 99 -17.21 -13.62 0.55
CA THR A 99 -16.82 -12.66 -0.49
C THR A 99 -16.24 -11.41 0.16
N ILE A 100 -15.13 -10.89 -0.39
CA ILE A 100 -14.60 -9.58 0.01
C ILE A 100 -15.73 -8.55 -0.17
N PRO A 101 -16.14 -7.83 0.88
CA PRO A 101 -17.23 -6.87 0.77
C PRO A 101 -16.84 -5.73 -0.16
N LYS A 102 -17.63 -5.53 -1.23
CA LYS A 102 -17.38 -4.51 -2.26
C LYS A 102 -17.34 -3.11 -1.67
N ASP A 103 -18.20 -2.82 -0.71
CA ASP A 103 -18.31 -1.51 -0.09
C ASP A 103 -17.03 -1.15 0.68
N VAL A 104 -16.48 -2.11 1.43
CA VAL A 104 -15.23 -1.93 2.18
C VAL A 104 -14.06 -1.64 1.25
N ILE A 105 -13.94 -2.36 0.13
CA ILE A 105 -12.91 -2.08 -0.88
C ILE A 105 -13.13 -0.72 -1.54
N THR A 106 -14.39 -0.31 -1.75
CA THR A 106 -14.73 0.99 -2.33
C THR A 106 -14.30 2.13 -1.42
N GLU A 107 -14.58 2.05 -0.12
CA GLU A 107 -14.12 3.07 0.85
C GLU A 107 -12.59 3.08 0.99
N ALA A 108 -11.96 1.90 1.02
CA ALA A 108 -10.50 1.81 1.05
C ALA A 108 -9.87 2.44 -0.22
N LEU A 109 -10.47 2.23 -1.40
CA LEU A 109 -10.03 2.90 -2.63
C LEU A 109 -10.20 4.40 -2.56
N ARG A 110 -11.29 4.92 -1.97
CA ARG A 110 -11.47 6.38 -1.82
C ARG A 110 -10.37 7.00 -0.97
N VAL A 111 -10.02 6.37 0.15
CA VAL A 111 -8.89 6.82 0.99
C VAL A 111 -7.57 6.74 0.21
N LEU A 112 -7.37 5.67 -0.55
CA LEU A 112 -6.17 5.47 -1.36
C LEU A 112 -6.01 6.50 -2.48
N LEU A 113 -7.11 6.95 -3.09
CA LEU A 113 -7.11 7.94 -4.17
C LEU A 113 -6.96 9.38 -3.67
N ASP A 114 -7.19 9.64 -2.39
CA ASP A 114 -6.97 10.96 -1.81
C ASP A 114 -5.47 11.21 -1.56
N ALA A 115 -4.86 12.03 -2.43
CA ALA A 115 -3.45 12.35 -2.39
C ALA A 115 -2.97 12.98 -1.08
N ARG A 116 -3.87 13.54 -0.25
CA ARG A 116 -3.52 14.07 1.08
C ARG A 116 -3.11 12.99 2.07
N ASN A 117 -3.41 11.73 1.76
CA ASN A 117 -3.03 10.56 2.55
C ASN A 117 -1.66 9.99 2.14
N HIS A 118 -1.02 10.53 1.10
CA HIS A 118 0.22 10.00 0.54
C HIS A 118 1.45 10.65 1.19
N PRO A 119 2.56 9.91 1.37
CA PRO A 119 2.75 8.50 1.00
C PRO A 119 1.98 7.52 1.90
N VAL A 120 1.37 6.49 1.30
CA VAL A 120 0.48 5.54 1.96
C VAL A 120 0.99 4.11 1.84
N LEU A 121 0.91 3.35 2.94
CA LEU A 121 1.20 1.92 2.95
C LEU A 121 -0.10 1.12 3.11
N ILE A 122 -0.36 0.21 2.17
CA ILE A 122 -1.45 -0.75 2.24
C ILE A 122 -0.91 -2.06 2.80
N HIS A 123 -1.53 -2.63 3.84
CA HIS A 123 -1.18 -3.96 4.27
C HIS A 123 -2.35 -4.78 4.85
N CYS A 124 -2.11 -6.08 4.89
CA CYS A 124 -2.90 -7.04 5.66
C CYS A 124 -1.93 -8.01 6.35
N ASN A 125 -2.36 -9.20 6.76
CA ASN A 125 -1.47 -10.16 7.43
C ASN A 125 -0.24 -10.55 6.59
N ARG A 126 -0.42 -10.88 5.30
CA ARG A 126 0.69 -11.32 4.41
C ARG A 126 0.88 -10.48 3.15
N GLY A 127 0.06 -9.46 2.96
CA GLY A 127 0.12 -8.60 1.77
C GLY A 127 -0.24 -9.34 0.47
N LYS A 128 -1.09 -10.39 0.55
CA LYS A 128 -1.43 -11.27 -0.58
C LYS A 128 -2.85 -11.05 -1.08
N HIS A 129 -3.84 -11.61 -0.37
CA HIS A 129 -5.25 -11.65 -0.80
C HIS A 129 -5.91 -10.28 -0.70
N ARG A 130 -6.22 -9.79 0.50
CA ARG A 130 -6.90 -8.50 0.73
C ARG A 130 -6.18 -7.32 0.09
N THR A 131 -4.88 -7.21 0.35
CA THR A 131 -4.02 -6.20 -0.30
C THR A 131 -3.98 -6.36 -1.81
N GLY A 132 -3.90 -7.59 -2.32
CA GLY A 132 -3.90 -7.85 -3.77
C GLY A 132 -5.23 -7.50 -4.43
N SER A 133 -6.36 -7.73 -3.77
CA SER A 133 -7.68 -7.34 -4.26
C SER A 133 -7.81 -5.83 -4.34
N LEU A 134 -7.40 -5.09 -3.29
CA LEU A 134 -7.41 -3.62 -3.31
C LEU A 134 -6.51 -3.05 -4.43
N VAL A 135 -5.26 -3.54 -4.51
CA VAL A 135 -4.31 -3.12 -5.57
C VAL A 135 -4.84 -3.51 -6.96
N GLY A 136 -5.44 -4.68 -7.11
CA GLY A 136 -6.03 -5.11 -8.38
C GLY A 136 -7.18 -4.21 -8.84
N CYS A 137 -8.03 -3.78 -7.90
CA CYS A 137 -9.08 -2.79 -8.20
C CYS A 137 -8.50 -1.42 -8.55
N LEU A 138 -7.42 -0.97 -7.89
CA LEU A 138 -6.68 0.23 -8.29
C LEU A 138 -6.18 0.10 -9.74
N ARG A 139 -5.54 -1.03 -10.12
CA ARG A 139 -5.07 -1.23 -11.50
C ARG A 139 -6.20 -1.20 -12.53
N LYS A 140 -7.38 -1.73 -12.19
CA LYS A 140 -8.57 -1.60 -13.05
C LYS A 140 -9.01 -0.16 -13.22
N LEU A 141 -8.96 0.64 -12.16
CA LEU A 141 -9.23 2.09 -12.26
C LEU A 141 -8.20 2.79 -13.16
N GLN A 142 -6.95 2.33 -13.13
CA GLN A 142 -5.87 2.79 -14.02
C GLN A 142 -5.96 2.24 -15.46
N ASN A 143 -7.07 1.59 -15.84
CA ASN A 143 -7.30 1.00 -17.16
C ASN A 143 -6.26 -0.07 -17.56
N TRP A 144 -5.66 -0.79 -16.62
CA TRP A 144 -4.85 -1.96 -16.96
C TRP A 144 -5.73 -3.08 -17.52
N CYS A 145 -5.21 -3.82 -18.50
CA CYS A 145 -5.90 -5.02 -18.98
C CYS A 145 -5.91 -6.10 -17.88
N LEU A 146 -7.01 -6.87 -17.77
CA LEU A 146 -7.20 -7.86 -16.70
C LEU A 146 -6.06 -8.87 -16.62
N SER A 147 -5.48 -9.27 -17.75
CA SER A 147 -4.33 -10.19 -17.78
C SER A 147 -3.12 -9.63 -17.01
N SER A 148 -2.81 -8.34 -17.17
CA SER A 148 -1.72 -7.69 -16.42
C SER A 148 -2.06 -7.55 -14.93
N VAL A 149 -3.33 -7.22 -14.61
CA VAL A 149 -3.79 -7.14 -13.22
C VAL A 149 -3.64 -8.49 -12.51
N PHE A 150 -4.08 -9.57 -13.17
CA PHE A 150 -3.97 -10.92 -12.63
C PHE A 150 -2.53 -11.38 -12.49
N LYS A 151 -1.66 -11.05 -13.46
CA LYS A 151 -0.23 -11.36 -13.37
C LYS A 151 0.42 -10.69 -12.15
N GLU A 152 0.13 -9.41 -11.91
CA GLU A 152 0.62 -8.71 -10.71
C GLU A 152 0.07 -9.35 -9.43
N TYR A 153 -1.23 -9.62 -9.36
CA TYR A 153 -1.83 -10.29 -8.21
C TYR A 153 -1.16 -11.66 -7.93
N GLN A 154 -1.00 -12.49 -8.96
CA GLN A 154 -0.40 -13.81 -8.85
C GLN A 154 1.08 -13.75 -8.43
N GLN A 155 1.83 -12.76 -8.92
CA GLN A 155 3.22 -12.54 -8.51
C GLN A 155 3.34 -12.34 -6.99
N PHE A 156 2.47 -11.52 -6.39
CA PHE A 156 2.51 -11.26 -4.94
C PHE A 156 1.85 -12.36 -4.11
N ALA A 157 0.80 -13.01 -4.62
CA ALA A 157 0.14 -14.11 -3.92
C ALA A 157 0.99 -15.40 -3.95
N GLY A 158 1.73 -15.61 -5.03
CA GLY A 158 2.52 -16.82 -5.32
C GLY A 158 1.63 -18.06 -5.34
N VAL A 159 2.14 -19.16 -4.78
CA VAL A 159 1.41 -20.44 -4.65
C VAL A 159 0.09 -20.35 -3.86
N LYS A 160 -0.17 -19.23 -3.19
CA LYS A 160 -1.41 -18.99 -2.44
C LYS A 160 -2.43 -18.14 -3.21
N ALA A 161 -2.24 -17.91 -4.51
CA ALA A 161 -3.20 -17.19 -5.35
C ALA A 161 -4.59 -17.85 -5.30
N ARG A 162 -5.64 -17.04 -5.17
CA ARG A 162 -7.03 -17.50 -5.10
C ARG A 162 -7.80 -17.05 -6.34
N ILE A 163 -8.52 -17.98 -6.96
CA ILE A 163 -9.41 -17.70 -8.09
C ILE A 163 -10.55 -16.76 -7.65
N SER A 164 -11.03 -16.88 -6.41
CA SER A 164 -12.06 -16.01 -5.83
C SER A 164 -11.65 -14.54 -5.84
N ASP A 165 -10.39 -14.22 -5.48
CA ASP A 165 -9.88 -12.86 -5.48
C ASP A 165 -9.79 -12.31 -6.92
N MET A 166 -9.32 -13.13 -7.87
CA MET A 166 -9.27 -12.75 -9.28
C MET A 166 -10.66 -12.49 -9.87
N ARG A 167 -11.64 -13.37 -9.56
CA ARG A 167 -13.06 -13.16 -9.91
C ARG A 167 -13.62 -11.89 -9.28
N PHE A 168 -13.31 -11.63 -8.01
CA PHE A 168 -13.70 -10.39 -7.34
C PHE A 168 -13.16 -9.17 -8.08
N ILE A 169 -11.86 -9.13 -8.37
CA ILE A 169 -11.23 -8.04 -9.13
C ILE A 169 -11.93 -7.88 -10.49
N GLN A 170 -12.16 -8.97 -11.22
CA GLN A 170 -12.84 -8.94 -12.52
C GLN A 170 -14.23 -8.29 -12.43
N MET A 171 -15.03 -8.68 -11.44
CA MET A 171 -16.41 -8.25 -11.26
C MET A 171 -16.58 -6.92 -10.53
N PHE A 172 -15.49 -6.37 -9.96
CA PHE A 172 -15.54 -5.09 -9.25
C PHE A 172 -15.79 -3.92 -10.22
N ASP A 173 -16.89 -3.20 -10.06
CA ASP A 173 -17.19 -2.04 -10.89
C ASP A 173 -16.46 -0.80 -10.36
N VAL A 174 -15.68 -0.16 -11.22
CA VAL A 174 -14.91 1.06 -10.90
C VAL A 174 -15.60 2.35 -11.38
N SER A 175 -16.76 2.24 -12.04
CA SER A 175 -17.43 3.38 -12.70
C SER A 175 -17.81 4.48 -11.71
N SER A 176 -18.24 4.11 -10.50
CA SER A 176 -18.57 5.04 -9.42
C SER A 176 -17.36 5.81 -8.89
N LEU A 177 -16.15 5.23 -8.97
CA LEU A 177 -14.91 5.86 -8.50
C LEU A 177 -14.29 6.79 -9.54
N ARG A 178 -14.50 6.55 -10.84
CA ARG A 178 -13.96 7.39 -11.93
C ARG A 178 -14.42 8.84 -11.87
N HIS A 179 -15.64 9.06 -11.40
CA HIS A 179 -16.26 10.39 -11.31
C HIS A 179 -16.07 11.04 -9.92
N CYS A 180 -15.36 10.37 -9.01
CA CYS A 180 -15.06 10.93 -7.70
C CYS A 180 -14.00 12.05 -7.83
N PRO A 181 -14.15 13.19 -7.15
CA PRO A 181 -13.17 14.28 -7.16
C PRO A 181 -11.74 13.81 -6.84
N TYR A 182 -11.59 12.86 -5.92
CA TYR A 182 -10.29 12.28 -5.57
C TYR A 182 -9.64 11.57 -6.75
N SER A 183 -10.41 10.79 -7.53
CA SER A 183 -9.89 10.13 -8.74
C SER A 183 -9.46 11.14 -9.81
N ILE A 184 -10.22 12.24 -9.96
CA ILE A 184 -9.89 13.31 -10.91
C ILE A 184 -8.58 13.98 -10.49
N ILE A 185 -8.47 14.41 -9.22
CA ILE A 185 -7.25 15.03 -8.68
C ILE A 185 -6.05 14.08 -8.79
N TYR A 186 -6.24 12.80 -8.47
CA TYR A 186 -5.23 11.76 -8.57
C TYR A 186 -4.64 11.67 -9.99
N GLN A 187 -5.50 11.63 -11.01
CA GLN A 187 -5.11 11.62 -12.42
C GLN A 187 -4.41 12.93 -12.83
N TYR A 188 -4.91 14.09 -12.40
CA TYR A 188 -4.30 15.39 -12.72
C TYR A 188 -2.91 15.56 -12.11
N GLN A 189 -2.67 15.00 -10.93
CA GLN A 189 -1.36 15.03 -10.29
C GLN A 189 -0.34 14.06 -10.93
N GLY A 190 -0.72 13.37 -12.00
CA GLY A 190 0.15 12.47 -12.76
C GLY A 190 0.27 11.06 -12.18
N TYR A 191 -0.53 10.73 -11.17
CA TYR A 191 -0.65 9.37 -10.65
C TYR A 191 -1.71 8.63 -11.50
N GLY A 192 -1.27 7.76 -12.40
CA GLY A 192 -2.11 7.12 -13.42
C GLY A 192 -2.12 7.82 -14.80
N VAL A 193 -1.56 7.12 -15.80
CA VAL A 193 -1.70 7.29 -17.26
C VAL A 193 -1.50 8.70 -17.84
N TYR A 194 -0.69 9.57 -17.22
CA TYR A 194 -0.10 10.73 -17.89
C TYR A 194 1.38 10.96 -17.52
N SER A 195 2.19 9.90 -17.61
CA SER A 195 3.48 10.13 -18.28
C SER A 195 3.13 10.34 -19.74
N ARG A 196 3.30 11.58 -20.25
CA ARG A 196 2.95 12.00 -21.61
C ARG A 196 3.28 10.90 -22.63
N ARG A 197 2.30 10.09 -23.02
CA ARG A 197 2.37 9.41 -24.32
C ARG A 197 2.26 10.54 -25.33
N LEU A 198 3.32 10.77 -26.10
CA LEU A 198 3.24 11.45 -27.38
C LEU A 198 2.22 10.67 -28.20
N VAL A 199 0.97 11.12 -28.16
CA VAL A 199 -0.01 10.75 -29.18
C VAL A 199 0.49 11.49 -30.41
N TYR A 200 1.13 10.77 -31.33
CA TYR A 200 1.20 11.23 -32.71
C TYR A 200 -0.25 11.37 -33.15
N LYS A 201 -0.75 12.61 -33.19
CA LYS A 201 -1.87 12.93 -34.06
C LYS A 201 -1.34 12.69 -35.46
N GLU A 202 -1.86 11.68 -36.14
CA GLU A 202 -1.85 11.70 -37.59
C GLU A 202 -2.64 12.95 -37.98
N ASP A 203 -1.91 13.97 -38.46
CA ASP A 203 -2.48 15.13 -39.12
C ASP A 203 -3.16 14.65 -40.41
N ASN A 204 -4.40 14.17 -40.30
CA ASN A 204 -5.26 14.05 -41.46
C ASN A 204 -5.75 15.47 -41.80
N SER A 205 -4.95 16.14 -42.62
CA SER A 205 -5.14 17.50 -43.06
C SER A 205 -6.28 17.58 -44.06
N GLN A 206 -7.51 17.79 -43.59
CA GLN A 206 -8.53 18.46 -44.38
C GLN A 206 -8.49 19.96 -44.05
N LYS A 207 -7.74 20.69 -44.88
CA LYS A 207 -7.74 22.16 -44.88
C LYS A 207 -9.13 22.69 -45.27
N PRO A 208 -9.70 23.67 -44.55
CA PRO A 208 -10.81 24.45 -45.07
C PRO A 208 -10.29 25.38 -46.19
N GLN A 209 -10.87 25.28 -47.37
CA GLN A 209 -10.62 26.21 -48.47
C GLN A 209 -11.35 27.53 -48.20
N ILE A 210 -10.60 28.57 -47.87
CA ILE A 210 -11.06 29.95 -47.91
C ILE A 210 -10.61 30.51 -49.26
N THR A 211 -11.49 30.51 -50.25
CA THR A 211 -11.29 31.28 -51.48
C THR A 211 -11.92 32.64 -51.31
N SER A 212 -11.08 33.68 -51.25
CA SER A 212 -11.54 35.05 -51.39
C SER A 212 -10.94 35.67 -52.67
N PHE A 213 -11.85 36.31 -53.39
CA PHE A 213 -11.69 37.55 -54.16
C PHE A 213 -11.33 37.58 -55.67
N PHE A 214 -12.14 38.42 -56.34
CA PHE A 214 -12.01 39.19 -57.58
C PHE A 214 -12.19 38.52 -58.97
N ARG A 215 -13.28 38.91 -59.65
CA ARG A 215 -13.30 39.14 -61.10
C ARG A 215 -13.47 40.64 -61.34
N LEU A 216 -12.47 41.24 -61.97
CA LEU A 216 -12.54 42.48 -62.73
C LEU A 216 -12.80 42.12 -64.21
N ASN A 217 -13.48 43.05 -64.88
CA ASN A 217 -13.91 43.13 -66.28
C ASN A 217 -15.20 42.40 -66.62
#